data_AF-A0A1Q3MGY4-F1
#
_entry.id   AF-A0A1Q3MGY4-F1
#
_cell.length_a   1.000
_cell.length_b   1.000
_cell.length_c   1.000
_cell.angle_alpha   90.00
_cell.angle_beta   90.00
_cell.angle_gamma   90.00
#
_symmetry.space_group_name_H-M   'P 1'
#
loop_
_entity.id
_entity.type
_entity.pdbx_description
1 polymer ?
#
loop_
_entity_poly.entity_id
_entity_poly.type
_entity_poly.pdbx_seq_one_letter_code
_entity_poly.pdbx_strand_id
1 'polypeptide(L)'
;MFKIRWIADRLANAMSLRLTAGSLSSEMRCIVHYLRAVEIEAAQIRLTVLRLASDEREDLLSHLSPYMRATALHALKLRARRREMERELVNYAVRIADEADPVAALKADAETDLKWAMGRFFDHPDPDIVRFLTK
;
A
#
# COMPACT_ATOMS: atom_id res chain seq x y z
N MET A 1 17.15 19.66 -13.10
CA MET A 1 16.50 18.37 -12.78
C MET A 1 16.13 18.22 -11.27
N PHE A 2 15.97 19.31 -10.51
CA PHE A 2 15.71 19.27 -9.05
C PHE A 2 14.21 19.29 -8.66
N LYS A 3 13.32 19.80 -9.53
CA LYS A 3 11.89 19.95 -9.23
C LYS A 3 11.14 18.62 -9.08
N ILE A 4 11.44 17.62 -9.91
CA ILE A 4 10.74 16.32 -9.87
C ILE A 4 11.09 15.56 -8.60
N ARG A 5 12.37 15.51 -8.23
CA ARG A 5 12.84 14.84 -7.01
C ARG A 5 12.27 15.49 -5.75
N TRP A 6 12.20 16.81 -5.69
CA TRP A 6 11.59 17.55 -4.58
C TRP A 6 10.06 17.35 -4.45
N ILE A 7 9.33 17.35 -5.57
CA ILE A 7 7.87 17.07 -5.57
C ILE A 7 7.62 15.65 -5.09
N ALA A 8 8.41 14.71 -5.59
CA ALA A 8 8.32 13.32 -5.20
C ALA A 8 8.68 13.15 -3.69
N ASP A 9 9.67 13.89 -3.17
CA ASP A 9 10.04 13.93 -1.73
C ASP A 9 8.93 14.48 -0.86
N ARG A 10 8.17 15.46 -1.36
CA ARG A 10 6.96 15.94 -0.70
C ARG A 10 5.80 14.97 -0.77
N LEU A 11 5.61 14.25 -1.86
CA LEU A 11 4.56 13.23 -2.00
C LEU A 11 4.81 12.03 -1.07
N ALA A 12 6.06 11.55 -1.01
CA ALA A 12 6.45 10.47 -0.10
C ALA A 12 6.28 10.90 1.37
N ASN A 13 6.74 12.10 1.75
CA ASN A 13 6.52 12.65 3.10
C ASN A 13 5.03 12.87 3.43
N ALA A 14 4.24 13.35 2.47
CA ALA A 14 2.81 13.54 2.65
C ALA A 14 2.06 12.20 2.77
N MET A 15 2.48 11.16 2.03
CA MET A 15 1.94 9.80 2.21
C MET A 15 2.35 9.24 3.57
N SER A 16 3.61 9.33 3.97
CA SER A 16 4.06 8.87 5.30
C SER A 16 3.27 9.53 6.44
N LEU A 17 3.16 10.87 6.44
CA LEU A 17 2.35 11.64 7.40
C LEU A 17 0.87 11.24 7.39
N ARG A 18 0.32 10.88 6.24
CA ARG A 18 -1.09 10.45 6.11
C ARG A 18 -1.28 9.00 6.51
N LEU A 19 -0.28 8.15 6.37
CA LEU A 19 -0.31 6.73 6.70
C LEU A 19 -0.10 6.49 8.20
N THR A 20 0.81 7.21 8.86
CA THR A 20 1.08 7.10 10.32
C THR A 20 0.15 7.93 11.21
N ALA A 21 -0.94 8.46 10.65
CA ALA A 21 -1.89 9.33 11.34
C ALA A 21 -1.28 10.47 12.18
N GLY A 22 -0.05 10.90 11.89
CA GLY A 22 0.68 11.98 12.57
C GLY A 22 1.89 11.56 13.42
N SER A 23 2.19 10.27 13.56
CA SER A 23 3.41 9.82 14.26
C SER A 23 4.63 9.90 13.32
N LEU A 24 5.63 10.69 13.74
CA LEU A 24 6.89 10.94 13.04
C LEU A 24 8.06 10.24 13.73
N SER A 25 7.89 8.94 14.03
CA SER A 25 8.99 8.14 14.56
C SER A 25 10.20 8.21 13.60
N SER A 26 11.41 8.07 14.14
CA SER A 26 12.66 8.08 13.34
C SER A 26 12.66 6.99 12.28
N GLU A 27 12.10 5.85 12.64
CA GLU A 27 11.98 4.62 11.85
C GLU A 27 11.04 4.86 10.67
N MET A 28 9.86 5.45 10.95
CA MET A 28 8.91 5.81 9.90
C MET A 28 9.46 6.88 8.95
N ARG A 29 10.28 7.82 9.45
CA ARG A 29 10.98 8.81 8.60
C ARG A 29 12.02 8.16 7.68
N CYS A 30 12.70 7.12 8.14
CA CYS A 30 13.69 6.39 7.36
C CYS A 30 13.05 5.65 6.18
N ILE A 31 11.96 4.89 6.42
CA ILE A 31 11.34 4.09 5.36
C ILE A 31 10.69 4.93 4.25
N VAL A 32 10.27 6.18 4.53
CA VAL A 32 9.63 7.08 3.54
C VAL A 32 10.42 7.19 2.25
N HIS A 33 11.75 7.19 2.36
CA HIS A 33 12.64 7.32 1.22
C HIS A 33 12.56 6.11 0.28
N TYR A 34 12.23 4.94 0.82
CA TYR A 34 12.09 3.69 0.06
C TYR A 34 10.68 3.51 -0.51
N LEU A 35 9.65 4.07 0.13
CA LEU A 35 8.24 3.91 -0.26
C LEU A 35 7.91 4.31 -1.72
N ARG A 36 8.71 5.20 -2.33
CA ARG A 36 8.57 5.50 -3.76
C ARG A 36 8.78 4.32 -4.68
N ALA A 37 9.62 3.38 -4.27
CA ALA A 37 9.96 2.22 -5.06
C ALA A 37 8.74 1.32 -5.35
N VAL A 38 7.66 1.50 -4.59
CA VAL A 38 6.45 0.69 -4.63
C VAL A 38 5.16 1.52 -4.82
N GLU A 39 5.27 2.75 -5.31
CA GLU A 39 4.13 3.65 -5.50
C GLU A 39 3.13 3.14 -6.55
N ILE A 40 3.60 2.41 -7.56
CA ILE A 40 2.76 1.86 -8.64
C ILE A 40 1.89 0.74 -8.10
N GLU A 41 2.49 -0.20 -7.37
CA GLU A 41 1.84 -1.31 -6.69
C GLU A 41 0.81 -0.78 -5.70
N ALA A 42 1.21 0.19 -4.87
CA ALA A 42 0.30 0.85 -3.93
C ALA A 42 -0.88 1.52 -4.63
N ALA A 43 -0.69 2.14 -5.80
CA ALA A 43 -1.77 2.71 -6.59
C ALA A 43 -2.74 1.63 -7.10
N GLN A 44 -2.22 0.50 -7.58
CA GLN A 44 -3.04 -0.63 -8.04
C GLN A 44 -3.84 -1.24 -6.89
N ILE A 45 -3.22 -1.48 -5.72
CA ILE A 45 -3.91 -1.99 -4.53
C ILE A 45 -5.07 -1.07 -4.10
N ARG A 46 -4.86 0.25 -4.12
CA ARG A 46 -5.93 1.22 -3.83
C ARG A 46 -7.09 1.13 -4.81
N LEU A 47 -6.83 0.88 -6.08
CA LEU A 47 -7.89 0.72 -7.09
C LEU A 47 -8.63 -0.60 -6.88
N THR A 48 -7.92 -1.69 -6.60
CA THR A 48 -8.52 -3.00 -6.34
C THR A 48 -9.44 -2.94 -5.13
N VAL A 49 -8.98 -2.42 -3.99
CA VAL A 49 -9.77 -2.44 -2.74
C VAL A 49 -11.08 -1.65 -2.82
N LEU A 50 -11.12 -0.62 -3.68
CA LEU A 50 -12.32 0.20 -3.91
C LEU A 50 -13.36 -0.53 -4.77
N ARG A 51 -12.97 -1.57 -5.51
CA ARG A 51 -13.83 -2.35 -6.40
C ARG A 51 -14.39 -3.61 -5.77
N LEU A 52 -13.71 -4.15 -4.75
CA LEU A 52 -14.13 -5.37 -4.06
C LEU A 52 -15.34 -5.14 -3.15
N ALA A 53 -16.14 -6.20 -2.97
CA ALA A 53 -17.20 -6.27 -1.97
C ALA A 53 -16.61 -6.21 -0.55
N SER A 54 -17.47 -6.02 0.46
CA SER A 54 -16.99 -5.74 1.82
C SER A 54 -16.23 -6.90 2.45
N ASP A 55 -16.67 -8.13 2.23
CA ASP A 55 -16.05 -9.36 2.73
C ASP A 55 -14.73 -9.68 2.02
N GLU A 56 -14.70 -9.60 0.69
CA GLU A 56 -13.49 -9.75 -0.13
C GLU A 56 -12.42 -8.70 0.20
N ARG A 57 -12.87 -7.48 0.49
CA ARG A 57 -12.02 -6.39 0.95
C ARG A 57 -11.35 -6.71 2.28
N GLU A 58 -12.09 -7.26 3.25
CA GLU A 58 -11.50 -7.65 4.53
C GLU A 58 -10.52 -8.81 4.38
N ASP A 59 -10.83 -9.79 3.52
CA ASP A 59 -9.90 -10.87 3.17
C ASP A 59 -8.60 -10.31 2.58
N LEU A 60 -8.70 -9.41 1.59
CA LEU A 60 -7.54 -8.74 1.00
C LEU A 60 -6.75 -7.97 2.07
N LEU A 61 -7.42 -7.13 2.88
CA LEU A 61 -6.76 -6.33 3.92
C LEU A 61 -5.98 -7.20 4.91
N SER A 62 -6.44 -8.41 5.21
CA SER A 62 -5.74 -9.33 6.12
C SER A 62 -4.45 -9.92 5.55
N HIS A 63 -4.33 -9.99 4.22
CA HIS A 63 -3.14 -10.53 3.52
C HIS A 63 -2.08 -9.47 3.26
N LEU A 64 -2.48 -8.20 3.11
CA LEU A 64 -1.56 -7.14 2.73
C LEU A 64 -0.50 -6.86 3.80
N SER A 65 0.73 -6.61 3.32
CA SER A 65 1.79 -6.03 4.14
C SER A 65 1.30 -4.76 4.85
N PRO A 66 1.87 -4.41 6.02
CA PRO A 66 1.43 -3.26 6.81
C PRO A 66 1.34 -1.96 6.00
N TYR A 67 2.31 -1.71 5.11
CA TYR A 67 2.32 -0.52 4.25
C TYR A 67 1.19 -0.52 3.22
N MET A 68 1.01 -1.64 2.50
CA MET A 68 -0.04 -1.74 1.48
C MET A 68 -1.43 -1.71 2.11
N ARG A 69 -1.60 -2.35 3.27
CA ARG A 69 -2.84 -2.31 4.04
C ARG A 69 -3.18 -0.89 4.51
N ALA A 70 -2.20 -0.16 5.05
CA ALA A 70 -2.41 1.25 5.43
C ALA A 70 -2.79 2.13 4.22
N THR A 71 -2.23 1.83 3.05
CA THR A 71 -2.55 2.50 1.78
C THR A 71 -3.98 2.17 1.32
N ALA A 72 -4.41 0.92 1.44
CA ALA A 72 -5.77 0.49 1.16
C ALA A 72 -6.78 1.14 2.13
N LEU A 73 -6.51 1.11 3.44
CA LEU A 73 -7.35 1.78 4.45
C LEU A 73 -7.43 3.29 4.23
N HIS A 74 -6.36 3.92 3.75
CA HIS A 74 -6.39 5.32 3.32
C HIS A 74 -7.37 5.55 2.17
N ALA A 75 -7.33 4.73 1.12
CA ALA A 75 -8.28 4.84 -0.01
C ALA A 75 -9.74 4.69 0.44
N LEU A 76 -9.99 3.77 1.37
CA LEU A 76 -11.31 3.52 1.97
C LEU A 76 -11.75 4.59 2.98
N LYS A 77 -10.91 5.59 3.27
CA LYS A 77 -11.14 6.64 4.29
C LYS A 77 -11.36 6.09 5.71
N LEU A 78 -10.89 4.89 6.02
CA LEU A 78 -11.02 4.22 7.33
C LEU A 78 -9.92 4.68 8.30
N ARG A 79 -10.03 5.94 8.75
CA ARG A 79 -8.98 6.61 9.56
C ARG A 79 -8.72 5.95 10.92
N ALA A 80 -9.77 5.44 11.60
CA ALA A 80 -9.63 4.82 12.92
C ALA A 80 -8.79 3.54 12.85
N ARG A 81 -9.16 2.62 11.95
CA ARG A 81 -8.41 1.37 11.70
C ARG A 81 -6.98 1.64 11.28
N ARG A 82 -6.74 2.66 10.46
CA ARG A 82 -5.37 3.04 10.10
C ARG A 82 -4.54 3.53 11.29
N ARG A 83 -5.14 4.24 12.26
CA ARG A 83 -4.46 4.64 13.50
C ARG A 83 -4.06 3.45 14.36
N GLU A 84 -4.91 2.43 14.41
CA GLU A 84 -4.63 1.20 15.17
C GLU A 84 -3.40 0.46 14.62
N MET A 85 -3.08 0.63 13.34
CA MET A 85 -1.91 0.04 12.69
C MET A 85 -0.57 0.71 13.04
N GLU A 86 -0.55 1.80 13.81
CA GLU A 86 0.67 2.60 14.00
C GLU A 86 1.86 1.76 14.50
N ARG A 87 1.63 0.91 15.51
CA ARG A 87 2.67 0.03 16.05
C ARG A 87 3.17 -0.97 14.99
N GLU A 88 2.26 -1.52 14.20
CA GLU A 88 2.58 -2.48 13.14
C GLU A 88 3.40 -1.81 12.03
N LEU A 89 3.06 -0.59 11.65
CA LEU A 89 3.79 0.22 10.66
C LEU A 89 5.21 0.54 11.13
N VAL A 90 5.38 0.93 12.41
CA VAL A 90 6.72 1.18 12.98
C VAL A 90 7.56 -0.09 12.98
N ASN A 91 7.00 -1.23 13.42
CA ASN A 91 7.72 -2.51 13.42
C ASN A 91 8.11 -2.94 11.98
N TYR A 92 7.22 -2.72 11.01
CA TYR A 92 7.50 -2.98 9.61
C TYR A 92 8.64 -2.07 9.09
N ALA A 93 8.63 -0.80 9.47
CA ALA A 93 9.67 0.16 9.09
C ALA A 93 11.05 -0.23 9.64
N VAL A 94 11.11 -0.66 10.90
CA VAL A 94 12.34 -1.19 11.51
C VAL A 94 12.85 -2.40 10.75
N ARG A 95 11.99 -3.40 10.52
CA ARG A 95 12.37 -4.62 9.81
C ARG A 95 12.96 -4.31 8.44
N ILE A 96 12.27 -3.49 7.62
CA ILE A 96 12.74 -3.13 6.28
C ILE A 96 14.07 -2.36 6.33
N ALA A 97 14.25 -1.47 7.32
CA ALA A 97 15.48 -0.70 7.46
C ALA A 97 16.68 -1.57 7.86
N ASP A 98 16.45 -2.70 8.54
CA ASP A 98 17.48 -3.65 8.94
C ASP A 98 17.88 -4.62 7.80
N GLU A 99 17.18 -4.61 6.67
CA GLU A 99 17.52 -5.43 5.50
C GLU A 99 18.78 -4.91 4.80
N ALA A 100 19.56 -5.82 4.21
CA ALA A 100 20.75 -5.46 3.44
C ALA A 100 20.44 -4.56 2.23
N ASP A 101 19.26 -4.75 1.64
CA ASP A 101 18.69 -3.87 0.61
C ASP A 101 17.21 -3.56 0.94
N PRO A 102 16.94 -2.45 1.65
CA PRO A 102 15.59 -2.05 2.04
C PRO A 102 14.65 -1.83 0.85
N VAL A 103 15.18 -1.40 -0.30
CA VAL A 103 14.38 -1.15 -1.50
C VAL A 103 13.93 -2.45 -2.12
N ALA A 104 14.84 -3.42 -2.25
CA ALA A 104 14.52 -4.74 -2.78
C ALA A 104 13.52 -5.48 -1.88
N ALA A 105 13.72 -5.44 -0.55
CA ALA A 105 12.80 -6.05 0.41
C ALA A 105 11.39 -5.46 0.32
N LEU A 106 11.28 -4.13 0.27
CA LEU A 106 9.99 -3.45 0.13
C LEU A 106 9.29 -3.81 -1.19
N LYS A 107 10.03 -3.88 -2.30
CA LYS A 107 9.49 -4.32 -3.59
C LYS A 107 9.00 -5.75 -3.56
N ALA A 108 9.76 -6.67 -2.96
CA ALA A 108 9.37 -8.07 -2.86
C ALA A 108 8.04 -8.25 -2.10
N ASP A 109 7.87 -7.53 -0.99
CA ASP A 109 6.60 -7.49 -0.25
C ASP A 109 5.47 -6.93 -1.13
N ALA A 110 5.69 -5.78 -1.76
CA ALA A 110 4.72 -5.11 -2.61
C ALA A 110 4.27 -5.96 -3.82
N GLU A 111 5.20 -6.66 -4.46
CA GLU A 111 4.91 -7.58 -5.56
C GLU A 111 4.11 -8.79 -5.08
N THR A 112 4.40 -9.31 -3.89
CA THR A 112 3.64 -10.41 -3.28
C THR A 112 2.21 -9.99 -2.98
N ASP A 113 2.04 -8.82 -2.38
CA ASP A 113 0.74 -8.20 -2.12
C ASP A 113 -0.04 -7.96 -3.42
N LEU A 114 0.62 -7.44 -4.45
CA LEU A 114 -0.01 -7.17 -5.73
C LEU A 114 -0.46 -8.46 -6.43
N LYS A 115 0.36 -9.51 -6.43
CA LYS A 115 -0.01 -10.82 -7.00
C LYS A 115 -1.28 -11.36 -6.34
N TRP A 116 -1.36 -11.26 -5.01
CA TRP A 116 -2.57 -11.63 -4.27
C TRP A 116 -3.78 -10.77 -4.64
N ALA A 117 -3.61 -9.45 -4.67
CA ALA A 117 -4.67 -8.49 -5.02
C ALA A 117 -5.18 -8.70 -6.45
N MET A 118 -4.28 -8.98 -7.40
CA MET A 118 -4.63 -9.26 -8.79
C MET A 118 -5.32 -10.61 -8.95
N GLY A 119 -4.91 -11.64 -8.20
CA GLY A 119 -5.63 -12.92 -8.16
C GLY A 119 -7.11 -12.73 -7.84
N ARG A 120 -7.41 -12.00 -6.75
CA ARG A 120 -8.78 -11.62 -6.39
C ARG A 120 -9.47 -10.78 -7.47
N PHE A 121 -8.78 -9.83 -8.09
CA PHE A 121 -9.36 -9.01 -9.14
C PHE A 121 -9.81 -9.84 -10.36
N PHE A 122 -9.06 -10.88 -10.74
CA PHE A 122 -9.41 -11.73 -11.88
C PHE A 122 -10.38 -12.88 -11.53
N ASP A 123 -10.42 -13.31 -10.27
CA ASP A 123 -11.43 -14.26 -9.76
C ASP A 123 -12.85 -13.65 -9.75
N HIS A 124 -12.94 -12.31 -9.78
CA HIS A 124 -14.18 -11.55 -9.84
C HIS A 124 -14.21 -10.69 -11.11
N PRO A 125 -14.28 -11.30 -12.31
CA PRO A 125 -14.31 -10.55 -13.55
C PRO A 125 -15.58 -9.70 -13.57
N ASP A 126 -15.42 -8.43 -13.92
CA ASP A 126 -16.54 -7.50 -14.06
C ASP A 126 -17.60 -8.13 -14.99
N PRO A 127 -18.86 -8.32 -14.53
CA PRO A 127 -19.88 -8.97 -15.32
C PRO A 127 -20.15 -8.23 -16.64
N ASP A 128 -19.89 -6.92 -16.72
CA ASP A 128 -19.99 -6.17 -17.97
C ASP A 128 -18.82 -6.47 -18.92
N ILE A 129 -17.62 -6.72 -18.39
CA ILE A 129 -16.46 -7.19 -19.19
C ILE A 129 -16.69 -8.62 -19.67
N VAL A 130 -17.17 -9.52 -18.80
CA VAL A 130 -17.51 -10.90 -19.20
C VAL A 130 -18.55 -10.86 -20.31
N ARG A 131 -19.62 -10.08 -20.13
CA ARG A 131 -20.70 -9.94 -21.11
C ARG A 131 -20.25 -9.30 -22.43
N PHE A 132 -19.24 -8.45 -22.41
CA PHE A 132 -18.61 -7.89 -23.61
C PHE A 132 -17.74 -8.92 -24.34
N LEU A 133 -17.02 -9.77 -23.61
CA LEU A 133 -16.13 -10.79 -24.19
C LEU A 133 -16.87 -12.07 -24.66
N THR A 134 -18.07 -12.33 -24.16
CA THR A 134 -18.89 -13.50 -24.53
C THR A 134 -20.01 -13.17 -25.53
N LYS A 135 -19.97 -12.00 -26.17
CA LYS A 135 -20.90 -11.57 -27.22
C LYS A 135 -20.13 -11.23 -28.49
#